data_AF-A0A7I8EYW7-F1
#
_entry.id   AF-A0A7I8EYW7-F1
#
_cell.length_a   1.000
_cell.length_b   1.000
_cell.length_c   1.000
_cell.angle_alpha   90.00
_cell.angle_beta   90.00
_cell.angle_gamma   90.00
#
_symmetry.space_group_name_H-M   'P 1'
#
loop_
_entity.id
_entity.type
_entity.pdbx_description
1 polymer ?
#
loop_
_entity_poly.entity_id
_entity_poly.type
_entity_poly.pdbx_seq_one_letter_code
_entity_poly.pdbx_strand_id
1 'polypeptide(L)'
;MQPVSSRDFLLPVVVAAYFGYTIFHGTSPNIIGPIVIGAVAGFVIGMPGGRIVQVWQDIKTGIIYQRGGWNYAYILLGLIALRVLIYVFLYASKFSLDFNLLNYAFVTMAVGNYLGRNVTVHVRSRLLFA
;
A
#
# COMPACT_ATOMS: atom_id res chain seq x y z
N MET A 1 12.75 -0.60 15.76
CA MET A 1 13.32 0.53 15.00
C MET A 1 14.00 -0.06 13.79
N GLN A 2 13.87 0.52 12.61
CA GLN A 2 14.51 -0.01 11.40
C GLN A 2 15.13 1.12 10.59
N PRO A 3 16.26 0.89 9.89
CA PRO A 3 16.81 1.88 8.99
C PRO A 3 15.84 2.15 7.83
N VAL A 4 15.82 3.38 7.33
CA VAL A 4 15.16 3.70 6.06
C VAL A 4 15.99 3.10 4.94
N SER A 5 15.40 2.24 4.12
CA SER A 5 16.15 1.51 3.09
C SER A 5 15.40 1.48 1.76
N SER A 6 16.13 1.56 0.64
CA SER A 6 15.54 1.37 -0.68
C SER A 6 14.94 -0.02 -0.88
N ARG A 7 15.28 -0.99 -0.01
CA ARG A 7 14.64 -2.32 0.02
C ARG A 7 13.15 -2.25 0.36
N ASP A 8 12.68 -1.18 0.99
CA ASP A 8 11.26 -0.91 1.29
C ASP A 8 10.41 -0.77 0.00
N PHE A 9 11.02 -0.67 -1.18
CA PHE A 9 10.32 -0.60 -2.48
C PHE A 9 10.28 -1.94 -3.23
N LEU A 10 10.94 -2.99 -2.75
CA LEU A 10 10.99 -4.28 -3.45
C LEU A 10 9.61 -4.94 -3.54
N LEU A 11 8.82 -4.91 -2.46
CA LEU A 11 7.49 -5.52 -2.44
C LEU A 11 6.56 -4.91 -3.51
N PRO A 12 6.39 -3.57 -3.61
CA PRO A 12 5.66 -2.96 -4.72
C PRO A 12 6.14 -3.37 -6.10
N VAL A 13 7.45 -3.47 -6.32
CA VAL A 13 8.02 -3.86 -7.62
C VAL A 13 7.70 -5.32 -7.95
N VAL A 14 7.84 -6.24 -6.99
CA VAL A 14 7.51 -7.66 -7.17
C VAL A 14 6.03 -7.84 -7.48
N VAL A 15 5.15 -7.12 -6.77
CA VAL A 15 3.70 -7.19 -7.01
C VAL A 15 3.35 -6.60 -8.39
N ALA A 16 3.97 -5.50 -8.79
CA ALA A 16 3.77 -4.93 -10.12
C ALA A 16 4.21 -5.91 -11.22
N ALA A 17 5.35 -6.58 -11.05
CA ALA A 17 5.83 -7.60 -11.98
C ALA A 17 4.87 -8.81 -12.05
N TYR A 18 4.36 -9.28 -10.90
CA TYR A 18 3.37 -10.35 -10.85
C TYR A 18 2.10 -9.99 -11.61
N PHE A 19 1.51 -8.81 -11.35
CA PHE A 19 0.31 -8.38 -12.05
C PHE A 19 0.57 -8.15 -13.53
N GLY A 20 1.71 -7.55 -13.90
CA GLY A 20 2.13 -7.43 -15.29
C GLY A 20 2.16 -8.79 -15.99
N TYR A 21 2.83 -9.78 -15.40
CA TYR A 21 2.87 -11.14 -15.91
C TYR A 21 1.47 -11.73 -16.12
N THR A 22 0.58 -11.65 -15.11
CA THR A 22 -0.78 -12.20 -15.21
C THR A 22 -1.61 -11.56 -16.32
N ILE A 23 -1.47 -10.25 -16.53
CA ILE A 23 -2.19 -9.51 -17.58
C ILE A 23 -1.71 -9.94 -18.97
N PHE A 24 -0.39 -10.08 -19.17
CA PHE A 24 0.18 -10.49 -20.46
C PHE A 24 -0.09 -11.97 -20.82
N HIS A 25 -0.41 -12.82 -19.84
CA HIS A 25 -0.61 -14.27 -20.04
C HIS A 25 -2.09 -14.69 -20.08
N GLY A 26 -2.98 -13.79 -20.50
CA GLY A 26 -4.35 -14.17 -20.88
C GLY A 26 -5.41 -13.98 -19.80
N THR A 27 -5.12 -13.22 -18.73
CA THR A 27 -6.18 -12.84 -17.79
C THR A 27 -7.10 -11.78 -18.41
N SER A 28 -8.40 -11.84 -18.11
CA SER A 28 -9.42 -10.94 -18.66
C SER A 28 -9.04 -9.45 -18.47
N PRO A 29 -9.13 -8.59 -19.50
CA PRO A 29 -8.83 -7.15 -19.38
C PRO A 29 -9.61 -6.43 -18.27
N ASN A 30 -10.75 -6.99 -17.87
CA ASN A 30 -11.61 -6.46 -16.82
C ASN A 30 -10.92 -6.38 -15.45
N ILE A 31 -9.80 -7.09 -15.23
CA ILE A 31 -9.03 -7.00 -13.97
C ILE A 31 -8.21 -5.71 -13.84
N ILE A 32 -7.91 -5.03 -14.97
CA ILE A 32 -7.00 -3.88 -15.00
C ILE A 32 -7.59 -2.70 -14.21
N GLY A 33 -8.88 -2.41 -14.42
CA GLY A 33 -9.58 -1.33 -13.72
C GLY A 33 -9.49 -1.47 -12.19
N PRO A 34 -9.96 -2.59 -11.60
CA PRO A 34 -9.82 -2.86 -10.17
C PRO A 34 -8.39 -2.78 -9.64
N ILE A 35 -7.41 -3.32 -10.38
CA ILE A 35 -5.98 -3.27 -10.02
C ILE A 35 -5.51 -1.82 -9.90
N VAL A 36 -5.75 -1.01 -10.93
CA VAL A 36 -5.29 0.39 -11.00
C VAL A 36 -6.01 1.24 -9.96
N ILE A 37 -7.34 1.14 -9.86
CA ILE A 37 -8.13 1.89 -8.88
C ILE A 37 -7.68 1.55 -7.46
N GLY A 38 -7.51 0.25 -7.16
CA GLY A 38 -7.00 -0.22 -5.88
C GLY A 38 -5.64 0.38 -5.56
N ALA A 39 -4.67 0.26 -6.48
CA ALA A 39 -3.31 0.78 -6.30
C ALA A 39 -3.29 2.29 -6.05
N VAL A 40 -4.02 3.07 -6.84
CA VAL A 40 -4.08 4.54 -6.73
C VAL A 40 -4.75 4.95 -5.42
N ALA A 41 -5.90 4.37 -5.09
CA ALA A 41 -6.61 4.65 -3.84
C ALA A 41 -5.73 4.30 -2.63
N GLY A 42 -5.09 3.13 -2.66
CA GLY A 42 -4.13 2.69 -1.67
C GLY A 42 -3.02 3.70 -1.48
N PHE A 43 -2.37 4.11 -2.57
CA PHE A 43 -1.28 5.09 -2.55
C PHE A 43 -1.69 6.40 -1.91
N VAL A 44 -2.84 6.95 -2.31
CA VAL A 44 -3.37 8.21 -1.76
C VAL A 44 -3.61 8.10 -0.25
N ILE A 45 -4.18 6.98 0.23
CA ILE A 45 -4.40 6.72 1.66
C ILE A 45 -3.07 6.48 2.40
N GLY A 46 -2.08 5.88 1.73
CA GLY A 46 -0.77 5.56 2.30
C GLY A 46 0.08 6.78 2.60
N MET A 47 -0.01 7.83 1.78
CA MET A 47 0.80 9.04 1.95
C MET A 47 0.61 9.72 3.33
N PRO A 48 -0.62 10.01 3.80
CA PRO A 48 -0.85 10.46 5.18
C PRO A 48 -0.26 9.52 6.23
N GLY A 49 -0.34 8.20 6.03
CA GLY A 49 0.24 7.20 6.93
C GLY A 49 1.76 7.35 7.10
N GLY A 50 2.47 7.76 6.05
CA GLY A 50 3.91 8.06 6.10
C GLY A 50 4.28 9.29 6.94
N ARG A 51 3.33 10.21 7.20
CA ARG A 51 3.54 11.35 8.12
C ARG A 51 3.53 10.92 9.58
N ILE A 52 2.81 9.85 9.90
CA ILE A 52 2.69 9.32 11.26
C ILE A 52 3.95 8.55 11.67
N VAL A 53 4.73 8.08 10.70
CA VAL A 53 6.01 7.42 10.95
C VAL A 53 7.02 8.47 11.44
N GLN A 54 7.64 8.19 12.58
CA GLN A 54 8.74 8.98 13.09
C GLN A 54 10.00 8.66 12.29
N VAL A 55 10.69 9.71 11.83
CA VAL A 55 11.93 9.63 11.07
C VAL A 55 12.93 10.57 11.72
N TRP A 56 14.13 10.08 12.02
CA TRP A 56 15.20 10.87 12.62
C TRP A 56 16.57 10.35 12.18
N GLN A 57 17.58 11.22 12.23
CA GLN A 57 18.96 10.85 11.96
C GLN A 57 19.68 10.59 13.29
N ASP A 58 20.42 9.48 13.36
CA ASP A 58 21.34 9.24 14.45
C ASP A 58 22.62 10.06 14.24
N ILE A 59 22.94 10.93 15.19
CA ILE A 59 24.10 11.84 15.14
C ILE A 59 25.42 11.07 15.13
N LYS A 60 25.47 9.88 15.77
CA LYS A 60 26.72 9.09 15.88
C LYS A 60 27.05 8.32 14.61
N THR A 61 26.04 7.84 13.89
CA THR A 61 26.21 6.94 12.74
C THR A 61 25.84 7.59 11.41
N GLY A 62 25.15 8.73 11.43
CA GLY A 62 24.59 9.38 10.25
C GLY A 62 23.42 8.62 9.62
N ILE A 63 23.02 7.46 10.18
CA ILE A 63 21.98 6.58 9.65
C ILE A 63 20.60 7.17 9.99
N ILE A 64 19.70 7.16 9.02
CA ILE A 64 18.30 7.54 9.23
C ILE A 64 17.48 6.33 9.64
N TYR A 65 16.85 6.44 10.80
CA TYR A 65 15.94 5.45 11.33
C TYR A 65 14.49 5.88 11.14
N GLN A 66 13.64 4.88 10.96
CA GLN A 66 12.19 5.01 11.00
C GLN A 66 11.59 4.15 12.10
N ARG A 67 10.52 4.66 12.71
CA ARG A 67 9.67 3.92 13.64
C ARG A 67 8.21 4.16 13.26
N GLY A 68 7.64 3.15 12.61
CA GLY A 68 6.18 3.02 12.52
C GLY A 68 5.66 2.45 13.84
N GLY A 69 4.78 3.19 14.52
CA GLY A 69 4.07 2.67 15.69
C GLY A 69 2.84 1.85 15.29
N TRP A 70 2.09 1.42 16.31
CA TRP A 70 0.74 0.81 16.20
C TRP A 70 -0.22 1.63 15.32
N ASN A 71 0.04 2.93 15.17
CA ASN A 71 -0.77 3.82 14.35
C ASN A 71 -0.89 3.38 12.88
N TYR A 72 0.15 2.76 12.31
CA TYR A 72 0.05 2.22 10.95
C TYR A 72 -0.77 0.92 10.90
N ALA A 73 -0.76 0.12 11.97
CA ALA A 73 -1.61 -1.06 12.08
C ALA A 73 -3.11 -0.68 12.08
N TYR A 74 -3.50 0.44 12.68
CA TYR A 74 -4.90 0.93 12.60
C TYR A 74 -5.33 1.24 11.17
N ILE A 75 -4.44 1.77 10.33
CA ILE A 75 -4.74 2.03 8.91
C ILE A 75 -4.99 0.70 8.18
N LEU A 76 -4.13 -0.30 8.40
CA LEU A 76 -4.30 -1.64 7.82
C LEU A 76 -5.58 -2.32 8.31
N LEU A 77 -5.89 -2.23 9.61
CA LEU A 77 -7.15 -2.73 10.18
C LEU A 77 -8.36 -2.01 9.57
N GLY A 78 -8.26 -0.70 9.34
CA GLY A 78 -9.29 0.09 8.65
C GLY A 78 -9.53 -0.39 7.21
N LEU A 79 -8.46 -0.72 6.47
CA LEU A 79 -8.58 -1.29 5.12
C LEU A 79 -9.23 -2.68 5.15
N ILE A 80 -8.92 -3.51 6.14
CA ILE A 80 -9.56 -4.83 6.33
C ILE A 80 -11.04 -4.66 6.69
N ALA A 81 -11.37 -3.74 7.61
CA ALA A 81 -12.75 -3.45 7.97
C ALA A 81 -13.55 -2.93 6.77
N LEU A 82 -12.96 -2.03 5.97
CA LEU A 82 -13.56 -1.54 4.73
C LEU A 82 -13.86 -2.69 3.75
N ARG A 83 -12.93 -3.66 3.62
CA ARG A 83 -13.16 -4.88 2.83
C ARG A 83 -14.36 -5.67 3.30
N VAL A 84 -14.46 -5.91 4.60
CA VAL A 84 -15.57 -6.66 5.20
C VAL A 84 -16.89 -5.90 4.99
N LEU A 85 -16.91 -4.59 5.19
CA LEU A 85 -18.11 -3.77 4.99
C LEU A 85 -18.58 -3.79 3.52
N ILE A 86 -17.66 -3.64 2.57
CA ILE A 86 -17.99 -3.74 1.14
C ILE A 86 -18.53 -5.13 0.80
N TYR A 87 -17.91 -6.20 1.32
CA TYR A 87 -18.40 -7.56 1.12
C TYR A 87 -19.82 -7.74 1.64
N VAL A 88 -20.09 -7.33 2.88
CA VAL A 88 -21.41 -7.44 3.52
C VAL A 88 -22.46 -6.64 2.74
N PHE A 89 -22.10 -5.42 2.32
CA PHE A 89 -22.97 -4.57 1.52
C PHE A 89 -23.33 -5.22 0.17
N LEU A 90 -22.34 -5.68 -0.60
CA LEU A 90 -22.58 -6.30 -1.90
C LEU A 90 -23.42 -7.59 -1.78
N TYR A 91 -23.15 -8.39 -0.74
CA TYR A 91 -23.94 -9.58 -0.44
C TYR A 91 -25.40 -9.23 -0.11
N ALA A 92 -25.62 -8.22 0.73
CA ALA A 92 -26.97 -7.77 1.11
C ALA A 92 -27.74 -7.16 -0.08
N SER A 93 -27.05 -6.43 -0.96
CA SER A 93 -27.64 -5.82 -2.16
C SER A 93 -27.90 -6.81 -3.31
N LYS A 94 -27.58 -8.10 -3.15
CA LYS A 94 -27.66 -9.13 -4.21
C LYS A 94 -26.87 -8.76 -5.47
N PHE A 95 -25.84 -7.93 -5.32
CA PHE A 95 -25.03 -7.48 -6.45
C PHE A 95 -23.97 -8.54 -6.75
N SER A 96 -24.02 -9.15 -7.93
CA SER A 96 -23.06 -10.19 -8.35
C SER A 96 -21.77 -9.54 -8.86
N LEU A 97 -20.91 -9.11 -7.94
CA LEU A 97 -19.55 -8.70 -8.28
C LEU A 97 -18.63 -9.91 -8.19
N ASP A 98 -17.80 -10.14 -9.21
CA ASP A 98 -16.80 -11.21 -9.17
C ASP A 98 -15.82 -10.95 -8.01
N PHE A 99 -15.84 -11.83 -7.01
CA PHE A 99 -15.01 -11.72 -5.82
C PHE A 99 -13.51 -11.68 -6.15
N ASN A 100 -13.09 -12.22 -7.30
CA ASN A 100 -11.71 -12.11 -7.75
C ASN A 100 -11.33 -10.65 -8.08
N LEU A 101 -12.22 -9.89 -8.72
CA LEU A 101 -11.99 -8.47 -9.03
C LEU A 101 -11.83 -7.64 -7.76
N LEU A 102 -12.68 -7.91 -6.76
CA LEU A 102 -12.61 -7.26 -5.46
C LEU A 102 -11.30 -7.60 -4.73
N ASN A 103 -10.89 -8.88 -4.78
CA ASN A 103 -9.62 -9.32 -4.20
C ASN A 103 -8.42 -8.64 -4.85
N TYR A 104 -8.39 -8.52 -6.17
CA TYR A 104 -7.33 -7.80 -6.87
C TYR A 104 -7.26 -6.33 -6.43
N ALA A 105 -8.39 -5.64 -6.36
CA ALA A 105 -8.43 -4.25 -5.90
C ALA A 105 -7.90 -4.10 -4.46
N PHE A 106 -8.22 -5.03 -3.55
CA PHE A 106 -7.73 -4.96 -2.17
C PHE A 106 -6.24 -5.27 -2.04
N VAL A 107 -5.74 -6.27 -2.78
CA VAL A 107 -4.30 -6.58 -2.78
C VAL A 107 -3.52 -5.38 -3.31
N THR A 108 -3.94 -4.80 -4.42
CA THR A 108 -3.24 -3.65 -5.01
C THR A 108 -3.41 -2.40 -4.15
N MET A 109 -4.53 -2.23 -3.45
CA MET A 109 -4.73 -1.17 -2.47
C MET A 109 -3.80 -1.29 -1.26
N ALA A 110 -3.61 -2.49 -0.71
CA ALA A 110 -2.67 -2.70 0.39
C ALA A 110 -1.23 -2.37 -0.06
N VAL A 111 -0.86 -2.78 -1.27
CA VAL A 111 0.47 -2.54 -1.84
C VAL A 111 0.67 -1.06 -2.19
N GLY A 112 -0.34 -0.42 -2.76
CA GLY A 112 -0.36 1.02 -3.00
C GLY A 112 -0.20 1.81 -1.71
N ASN A 113 -0.91 1.41 -0.65
CA ASN A 113 -0.81 2.05 0.67
C ASN A 113 0.60 1.93 1.26
N TYR A 114 1.18 0.74 1.18
CA TYR A 114 2.56 0.50 1.59
C TYR A 114 3.54 1.38 0.80
N LEU A 115 3.37 1.46 -0.53
CA LEU A 115 4.18 2.31 -1.40
C LEU A 115 4.05 3.80 -1.05
N GLY A 116 2.83 4.33 -0.93
CA GLY A 116 2.58 5.73 -0.61
C GLY A 116 3.16 6.15 0.74
N ARG A 117 3.08 5.26 1.74
CA ARG A 117 3.75 5.43 3.02
C ARG A 117 5.26 5.53 2.85
N ASN A 118 5.87 4.58 2.16
CA ASN A 118 7.33 4.49 2.04
C ASN A 118 7.92 5.63 1.21
N VAL A 119 7.23 6.07 0.16
CA VAL A 119 7.59 7.29 -0.60
C VAL A 119 7.63 8.49 0.33
N THR A 120 6.58 8.68 1.14
CA THR A 120 6.51 9.81 2.09
C THR A 120 7.64 9.75 3.11
N VAL A 121 7.96 8.56 3.65
CA VAL A 121 9.08 8.37 4.58
C VAL A 121 10.42 8.68 3.92
N HIS A 122 10.63 8.22 2.68
CA HIS A 122 11.87 8.48 1.93
C HIS A 122 12.06 9.95 1.55
N VAL A 123 10.99 10.64 1.17
CA VAL A 123 11.06 12.09 0.90
C VAL A 123 11.45 12.83 2.18
N ARG A 124 10.82 12.50 3.30
CA ARG A 124 11.14 13.12 4.60
C ARG A 124 12.54 12.79 5.09
N SER A 125 13.03 11.58 4.85
CA SER A 125 14.42 11.23 5.20
C SER A 125 15.43 12.04 4.41
N ARG A 126 15.17 12.31 3.12
CA ARG A 126 16.04 13.16 2.29
C ARG A 126 16.06 14.62 2.77
N LEU A 127 14.93 15.13 3.27
CA LEU A 127 14.86 16.48 3.83
C LEU A 127 15.66 16.64 5.14
N LEU A 128 16.04 15.55 5.81
CA LEU A 128 16.94 15.62 6.97
C LEU A 128 18.42 15.80 6.57
N PHE A 129 18.74 15.62 5.29
CA PHE A 129 20.08 15.85 4.73
C PHE A 129 20.22 17.21 4.02
N ALA A 130 19.14 17.98 3.91
CA ALA A 130 19.10 19.29 3.26
C ALA A 130 19.23 20.41 4.29
#